data_AF-A0A183L6X7-F1
#
_entry.id   AF-A0A183L6X7-F1
#
_cell.length_a   1.000
_cell.length_b   1.000
_cell.length_c   1.000
_cell.angle_alpha   90.00
_cell.angle_beta   90.00
_cell.angle_gamma   90.00
#
_symmetry.space_group_name_H-M   'P 1'
#
loop_
_entity.id
_entity.type
_entity.pdbx_description
1 polymer ?
#
loop_
_entity_poly.entity_id
_entity_poly.type
_entity_poly.pdbx_seq_one_letter_code
_entity_poly.pdbx_strand_id
1 'polypeptide(L)'
;MGLNMPARSVLFTSTRKFDGRDFRLLSSGEYIQMSGRAGRRGKDIRGTVIMMLDDRISADEARKLLLGEPDRLDSSFYLTNNMILNLLRVEDINPEIMLAKNFQQFQFRSELPYLEKRRS
;
A
#
# COMPACT_ATOMS: atom_id res chain seq x y z
N MET A 1 -4.29 -8.87 -8.41
CA MET A 1 -5.16 -7.68 -8.41
C MET A 1 -5.73 -7.52 -9.80
N GLY A 2 -7.01 -7.83 -10.03
CA GLY A 2 -7.58 -7.66 -11.38
C GLY A 2 -8.67 -8.66 -11.69
N LEU A 3 -9.88 -8.32 -11.25
CA LEU A 3 -11.16 -8.70 -11.85
C LEU A 3 -12.22 -7.86 -11.12
N ASN A 4 -13.14 -7.24 -11.85
CA ASN A 4 -14.24 -6.48 -11.27
C ASN A 4 -15.33 -7.44 -10.76
N MET A 5 -14.98 -8.25 -9.75
CA MET A 5 -15.89 -9.19 -9.10
C MET A 5 -16.30 -8.65 -7.72
N PRO A 6 -17.31 -7.77 -7.64
CA PRO A 6 -17.91 -7.39 -6.37
C PRO A 6 -18.80 -8.52 -5.83
N ALA A 7 -18.79 -8.68 -4.51
CA ALA A 7 -19.66 -9.59 -3.77
C ALA A 7 -20.67 -8.79 -2.94
N ARG A 8 -21.76 -9.41 -2.49
CA ARG A 8 -22.70 -8.74 -1.57
C ARG A 8 -22.05 -8.49 -0.21
N SER A 9 -21.28 -9.46 0.27
CA SER A 9 -20.61 -9.42 1.57
C SER A 9 -19.19 -9.94 1.48
N VAL A 10 -18.31 -9.46 2.36
CA VAL A 10 -16.93 -9.94 2.54
C VAL A 10 -16.78 -10.42 3.98
N LEU A 11 -16.18 -11.60 4.16
CA LEU A 11 -15.86 -12.17 5.47
C LEU A 11 -14.34 -12.29 5.61
N PHE A 12 -13.79 -11.63 6.62
CA PHE A 12 -12.40 -11.82 7.05
C PHE A 12 -12.37 -12.90 8.13
N THR A 13 -11.72 -14.03 7.83
CA THR A 13 -11.53 -15.13 8.78
C THR A 13 -10.37 -14.91 9.75
N SER A 14 -9.43 -14.03 9.39
CA SER A 14 -8.31 -13.63 10.23
C SER A 14 -7.93 -12.17 9.97
N THR A 15 -7.41 -11.52 11.00
CA THR A 15 -6.82 -10.17 10.95
C THR A 15 -5.35 -10.18 10.57
N ARG A 16 -4.73 -11.36 10.42
CA ARG A 16 -3.31 -11.54 10.14
C ARG A 16 -3.09 -12.20 8.78
N LYS A 17 -1.98 -11.85 8.15
CA LYS A 17 -1.56 -12.36 6.85
C LYS A 17 -0.07 -12.71 6.90
N PHE A 18 0.29 -13.81 6.25
CA PHE A 18 1.68 -14.18 6.02
C PHE A 18 2.23 -13.39 4.83
N ASP A 19 3.35 -12.69 5.03
CA ASP A 19 4.01 -11.89 3.99
C ASP A 19 5.19 -12.62 3.30
N GLY A 20 5.37 -13.91 3.60
CA GLY A 20 6.51 -14.69 3.15
C GLY A 20 7.60 -14.86 4.21
N ARG A 21 7.59 -14.05 5.27
CA ARG A 21 8.54 -14.13 6.39
C ARG A 21 7.84 -14.31 7.73
N ASP A 22 6.80 -13.52 7.99
CA ASP A 22 6.09 -13.54 9.28
C ASP A 22 4.57 -13.33 9.11
N PHE A 23 3.81 -13.68 10.15
CA PHE A 23 2.40 -13.37 10.28
C PHE A 23 2.21 -12.00 10.91
N ARG A 24 1.96 -11.00 10.08
CA ARG A 24 1.66 -9.63 10.53
C ARG A 24 0.17 -9.31 10.45
N LEU A 25 -0.25 -8.29 11.18
CA LEU A 25 -1.57 -7.70 11.03
C LEU A 25 -1.74 -7.14 9.60
N LEU A 26 -2.96 -7.23 9.08
CA LEU A 26 -3.35 -6.56 7.85
C LEU A 26 -3.19 -5.05 8.02
N SER A 27 -2.67 -4.40 6.97
CA SER A 27 -2.65 -2.94 6.95
C SER A 27 -4.04 -2.37 6.67
N SER A 28 -4.25 -1.10 7.02
CA SER A 28 -5.52 -0.41 6.74
C SER A 28 -5.75 -0.34 5.22
N GLY A 29 -4.70 -0.17 4.40
CA GLY A 29 -4.79 -0.21 2.94
C GLY A 29 -5.24 -1.57 2.40
N GLU A 30 -4.67 -2.66 2.92
CA GLU A 30 -5.07 -4.04 2.56
C GLU A 30 -6.53 -4.30 2.95
N TYR A 31 -6.95 -3.86 4.15
CA TYR A 31 -8.33 -3.96 4.60
C TYR A 31 -9.29 -3.19 3.67
N ILE A 32 -9.01 -1.92 3.36
CA ILE A 32 -9.85 -1.09 2.48
C ILE A 32 -9.99 -1.73 1.10
N GLN A 33 -8.89 -2.24 0.54
CA GLN A 33 -8.91 -2.85 -0.79
C GLN A 33 -9.72 -4.14 -0.85
N MET A 34 -9.65 -4.97 0.19
CA MET A 34 -10.41 -6.23 0.28
C MET A 34 -11.89 -5.98 0.61
N SER A 35 -12.16 -5.15 1.63
CA SER A 35 -13.50 -4.80 2.08
C SER A 35 -14.29 -4.02 1.03
N GLY A 36 -13.63 -3.22 0.21
CA GLY A 36 -14.22 -2.50 -0.93
C GLY A 36 -14.79 -3.40 -2.03
N ARG A 37 -14.62 -4.73 -1.94
CA ARG A 37 -15.32 -5.70 -2.79
C ARG A 37 -16.75 -5.99 -2.33
N ALA A 38 -17.14 -5.58 -1.12
CA ALA A 38 -18.50 -5.73 -0.62
C ALA A 38 -19.44 -4.66 -1.21
N GLY A 39 -20.62 -5.09 -1.64
CA GLY A 39 -21.66 -4.25 -2.24
C GLY A 39 -21.56 -4.20 -3.76
N ARG A 40 -22.57 -4.74 -4.44
CA ARG A 40 -22.67 -4.69 -5.91
C ARG A 40 -23.52 -3.48 -6.31
N ARG A 41 -22.91 -2.56 -7.09
CA ARG A 41 -23.57 -1.34 -7.60
C ARG A 41 -24.89 -1.69 -8.30
N GLY A 42 -25.98 -1.06 -7.84
CA GLY A 42 -27.32 -1.24 -8.40
C GLY A 42 -28.05 -2.53 -8.00
N LYS A 43 -27.44 -3.41 -7.20
CA LYS A 43 -28.06 -4.65 -6.71
C LYS A 43 -28.20 -4.70 -5.19
N ASP A 44 -27.20 -4.19 -4.47
CA ASP A 44 -27.19 -4.17 -3.00
C ASP A 44 -27.29 -2.72 -2.51
N ILE A 45 -28.11 -2.46 -1.48
CA ILE A 45 -28.27 -1.13 -0.85
C ILE A 45 -26.97 -0.71 -0.12
N ARG A 46 -26.24 -1.70 0.41
CA ARG A 46 -24.97 -1.54 1.10
C ARG A 46 -24.13 -2.82 0.97
N GLY A 47 -22.81 -2.69 1.09
CA GLY A 47 -21.91 -3.82 1.30
C GLY A 47 -21.82 -4.19 2.78
N THR A 48 -21.82 -5.48 3.11
CA THR A 48 -21.61 -5.95 4.49
C THR A 48 -20.22 -6.56 4.61
N VAL A 49 -19.46 -6.10 5.60
CA VAL A 49 -18.13 -6.64 5.91
C VAL A 49 -18.18 -7.22 7.33
N ILE A 50 -17.78 -8.48 7.47
CA ILE A 50 -17.71 -9.18 8.76
C ILE A 50 -16.26 -9.54 9.00
N MET A 51 -15.75 -9.26 10.20
CA MET A 51 -14.38 -9.57 10.58
C MET A 51 -14.36 -10.41 11.85
N MET A 52 -13.75 -11.59 11.76
CA MET A 52 -13.49 -12.45 12.91
C MET A 52 -12.23 -11.96 13.60
N LEU A 53 -12.37 -11.50 14.84
CA LEU A 53 -11.26 -11.06 15.68
C LEU A 53 -10.78 -12.24 16.54
N ASP A 54 -9.46 -12.34 16.73
CA ASP A 54 -8.87 -13.22 17.72
C ASP A 54 -8.56 -12.45 19.01
N ASP A 55 -8.31 -13.14 20.13
CA ASP A 55 -7.94 -12.50 21.39
C ASP A 55 -6.54 -11.86 21.38
N ARG A 56 -5.82 -11.95 20.24
CA ARG A 56 -4.43 -11.47 20.09
C ARG A 56 -4.34 -10.08 19.50
N ILE A 57 -5.46 -9.47 19.09
CA ILE A 57 -5.52 -8.09 18.61
C ILE A 57 -6.00 -7.17 19.74
N SER A 58 -5.27 -6.09 19.97
CA SER A 58 -5.72 -5.05 20.90
C SER A 58 -6.84 -4.20 20.30
N ALA A 59 -7.63 -3.55 21.14
CA ALA A 59 -8.70 -2.65 20.68
C ALA A 59 -8.16 -1.48 19.83
N ASP A 60 -6.96 -0.99 20.14
CA ASP A 60 -6.32 0.09 19.39
C ASP A 60 -5.87 -0.37 17.99
N GLU A 61 -5.28 -1.57 17.88
CA GLU A 61 -4.90 -2.16 16.60
C GLU A 61 -6.13 -2.43 15.72
N ALA A 62 -7.20 -2.96 16.31
CA ALA A 62 -8.46 -3.17 15.59
C ALA A 62 -9.04 -1.83 15.09
N ARG A 63 -9.01 -0.79 15.94
CA ARG A 63 -9.45 0.57 15.56
C ARG A 63 -8.61 1.12 14.41
N LYS A 64 -7.28 0.99 14.49
CA LYS A 64 -6.35 1.45 13.46
C LYS A 64 -6.54 0.70 12.14
N LEU A 65 -6.83 -0.60 12.19
CA LEU A 65 -7.08 -1.40 10.99
C LEU A 65 -8.38 -0.98 10.30
N LEU A 66 -9.45 -0.74 11.07
CA LEU A 66 -10.78 -0.42 10.53
C LEU A 66 -10.95 1.05 10.12
N LEU A 67 -10.37 1.98 10.88
CA LEU A 67 -10.52 3.43 10.71
C LEU A 67 -9.23 4.13 10.25
N GLY A 68 -8.15 3.38 10.04
CA GLY A 68 -6.87 3.95 9.62
C GLY A 68 -6.92 4.45 8.18
N GLU A 69 -6.01 5.38 7.91
CA GLU A 69 -5.82 5.89 6.55
C GLU A 69 -5.15 4.83 5.66
N PRO A 70 -5.39 4.90 4.33
CA PRO A 70 -4.64 4.08 3.38
C PRO A 70 -3.14 4.26 3.55
N ASP A 71 -2.38 3.18 3.36
CA ASP A 71 -0.92 3.24 3.46
C ASP A 71 -0.35 4.25 2.46
N ARG A 72 0.68 4.99 2.90
CA ARG A 72 1.42 5.89 2.01
C ARG A 72 2.09 5.07 0.92
N LEU A 73 1.98 5.55 -0.31
CA LEU A 73 2.71 4.97 -1.43
C LEU A 73 4.15 5.47 -1.37
N ASP A 74 5.04 4.67 -0.79
CA ASP A 74 6.46 4.97 -0.72
C ASP A 74 7.25 4.21 -1.80
N SER A 75 8.20 4.91 -2.41
CA SER A 75 9.01 4.37 -3.49
C SER A 75 9.94 3.27 -2.97
N SER A 76 9.75 2.05 -3.46
CA SER A 76 10.71 0.95 -3.28
C SER A 76 11.79 0.94 -4.38
N PHE A 77 12.16 2.11 -4.90
CA PHE A 77 13.15 2.20 -5.97
C PHE A 77 14.55 1.80 -5.48
N TYR A 78 15.20 0.90 -6.19
CA TYR A 78 16.61 0.57 -6.03
C TYR A 78 17.23 0.24 -7.39
N LEU A 79 18.52 0.54 -7.55
CA LEU A 79 19.25 0.22 -8.76
C LEU A 79 19.54 -1.28 -8.83
N THR A 80 19.28 -1.87 -10.00
CA THR A 80 19.61 -3.28 -10.28
C THR A 80 20.61 -3.36 -11.42
N ASN A 81 21.43 -4.42 -11.44
CA ASN A 81 22.45 -4.60 -12.49
C ASN A 81 21.83 -4.60 -13.89
N ASN A 82 20.70 -5.27 -14.09
CA ASN A 82 20.00 -5.30 -15.37
C ASN A 82 19.53 -3.91 -15.81
N MET A 83 19.01 -3.12 -14.87
CA MET A 83 18.62 -1.73 -15.13
C MET A 83 19.81 -0.87 -15.59
N ILE A 84 20.95 -0.97 -14.91
CA ILE A 84 22.17 -0.23 -15.28
C ILE A 84 22.61 -0.62 -16.69
N LEU A 85 22.68 -1.93 -16.99
CA LEU A 85 23.07 -2.43 -18.31
C LEU A 85 22.13 -1.95 -19.42
N ASN A 86 20.82 -1.95 -19.18
CA ASN A 86 19.85 -1.44 -20.15
C ASN A 86 19.97 0.07 -20.36
N LEU A 87 20.27 0.83 -19.30
CA LEU A 87 20.46 2.28 -19.41
C LEU A 87 21.74 2.62 -20.20
N LEU A 88 22.82 1.86 -20.01
CA LEU A 88 24.05 2.04 -20.79
C LEU A 88 23.89 1.63 -22.26
N ARG A 89 22.94 0.74 -22.56
CA ARG A 89 22.68 0.25 -23.93
C ARG A 89 21.90 1.26 -24.79
N VAL A 90 21.12 2.14 -24.17
CA VAL A 90 20.28 3.09 -24.92
C VAL A 90 20.99 4.43 -25.01
N GLU A 91 21.50 4.76 -26.20
CA GLU A 91 22.31 5.97 -26.45
C GLU A 91 21.60 7.28 -26.09
N ASP A 92 20.26 7.31 -26.18
CA ASP A 92 19.45 8.52 -25.92
C ASP A 92 18.99 8.69 -24.46
N ILE A 93 19.30 7.75 -23.56
CA ILE A 93 18.86 7.81 -22.16
C ILE A 93 20.05 8.08 -21.24
N ASN A 94 20.09 9.28 -20.65
CA ASN A 94 21.04 9.57 -19.60
C ASN A 94 20.56 8.95 -18.25
N PRO A 95 21.31 7.99 -17.67
CA PRO A 95 20.94 7.34 -16.41
C PRO A 95 20.82 8.32 -15.24
N GLU A 96 21.59 9.40 -15.23
CA GLU A 96 21.52 10.43 -14.19
C GLU A 96 20.18 11.17 -14.21
N ILE A 97 19.61 11.41 -15.40
CA ILE A 97 18.28 12.03 -15.54
C ILE A 97 17.21 11.09 -14.99
N MET A 98 17.32 9.78 -15.24
CA MET A 98 16.38 8.80 -14.70
C MET A 98 16.45 8.76 -13.17
N LEU A 99 17.66 8.78 -12.61
CA LEU A 99 17.86 8.84 -11.16
C LEU A 99 17.31 10.13 -10.57
N ALA A 100 17.52 11.27 -11.23
CA ALA A 100 17.00 12.56 -10.78
C ALA A 100 15.47 12.66 -10.85
N LYS A 101 14.82 11.89 -11.75
CA LYS A 101 13.37 11.92 -11.99
C LYS A 101 12.63 10.71 -11.41
N ASN A 102 13.25 9.92 -10.52
CA ASN A 102 12.56 8.80 -9.89
C ASN A 102 11.61 9.25 -8.76
N PHE A 103 10.65 8.39 -8.41
CA PHE A 103 9.64 8.71 -7.40
C PHE A 103 10.23 8.89 -5.99
N GLN A 104 11.30 8.16 -5.66
CA GLN A 104 12.01 8.30 -4.38
C GLN A 104 12.59 9.71 -4.21
N GLN A 105 13.22 10.24 -5.27
CA GLN A 105 13.81 11.58 -5.29
C GLN A 105 12.73 12.66 -5.20
N PHE A 106 11.58 12.44 -5.83
CA PHE A 106 10.42 13.32 -5.71
C PHE A 106 9.89 13.37 -4.26
N GLN A 107 9.74 12.21 -3.62
CA GLN A 107 9.31 12.13 -2.22
C GLN A 107 10.31 12.84 -1.29
N PHE A 108 11.62 12.57 -1.44
CA PHE A 108 12.66 13.19 -0.64
C PHE A 108 12.67 14.73 -0.76
N ARG A 109 12.57 15.26 -1.99
CA ARG A 109 12.50 16.70 -2.25
C ARG A 109 11.24 17.35 -1.66
N SER A 110 10.13 16.63 -1.61
CA SER A 110 8.88 17.13 -1.04
C SER A 110 8.93 17.19 0.50
N GLU A 111 9.70 16.31 1.13
CA GLU A 111 9.85 16.26 2.60
C GLU A 111 10.93 17.20 3.15
N LEU A 112 11.96 17.52 2.36
CA LEU A 112 13.08 18.42 2.70
C LEU A 112 12.65 19.74 3.39
N PRO A 113 11.67 20.51 2.86
CA PRO A 113 11.26 21.78 3.47
C PRO A 113 10.69 21.65 4.90
N TYR A 114 10.09 20.49 5.22
CA TYR A 114 9.56 20.23 6.56
C TYR A 114 10.66 19.83 7.54
N LEU A 115 11.68 19.11 7.07
CA LEU A 115 12.83 18.71 7.88
C LEU A 115 13.70 19.90 8.25
N GLU A 116 13.92 20.83 7.32
CA GLU A 116 14.68 22.06 7.57
C GLU A 116 14.01 22.96 8.60
N LYS A 117 12.67 23.13 8.52
CA LYS A 117 11.88 23.90 9.52
C LYS A 117 11.84 23.29 10.91
N ARG A 118 12.06 21.98 11.07
CA ARG A 118 12.14 21.33 12.40
C ARG A 118 13.53 21.43 13.02
N ARG A 119 14.53 21.84 12.23
CA ARG A 119 15.93 21.96 12.66
C ARG A 119 16.33 23.39 13.04
N SER A 120 15.58 24.39 12.57
CA SER A 120 15.63 25.81 12.97
C SER A 120 14.76 26.08 14.18
#